data_AF-A0A848P4J0-F1
#
_entry.id   AF-A0A848P4J0-F1
#
_cell.length_a   1.000
_cell.length_b   1.000
_cell.length_c   1.000
_cell.angle_alpha   90.00
_cell.angle_beta   90.00
_cell.angle_gamma   90.00
#
_symmetry.space_group_name_H-M   'P 1'
#
loop_
_entity.id
_entity.type
_entity.pdbx_description
1 polymer ?
#
loop_
_entity_poly.entity_id
_entity_poly.type
_entity_poly.pdbx_seq_one_letter_code
_entity_poly.pdbx_strand_id
1 'polypeptide(L)' 'MHDANIRVAIAGAGGRMGRQLIQAALALEGVQLGAALEREGSSLLGSDAGELAGAGKTGVTVQSSLDAVKDDFDVFIDFT' A
#
# COMPACT_ATOMS: atom_id res chain seq x y z
N MET A 1 -8.52 -2.54 -25.28
CA MET A 1 -9.27 -2.39 -24.02
C MET A 1 -8.27 -1.77 -23.05
N HIS A 2 -8.61 -0.69 -22.35
CA HIS A 2 -7.71 -0.18 -21.31
C HIS A 2 -7.93 -1.06 -20.08
N ASP A 3 -7.24 -2.19 -20.02
CA ASP A 3 -7.07 -3.02 -18.82
C ASP A 3 -6.07 -2.33 -17.87
N ALA A 4 -6.25 -1.04 -17.60
CA ALA A 4 -5.32 -0.29 -16.77
C ALA A 4 -5.74 -0.44 -15.30
N ASN A 5 -5.14 -1.42 -14.63
CA ASN A 5 -5.28 -1.58 -13.19
C ASN A 5 -4.63 -0.36 -12.50
N ILE A 6 -5.42 0.44 -11.77
CA ILE A 6 -4.90 1.64 -11.10
C ILE A 6 -4.06 1.19 -9.90
N ARG A 7 -2.77 1.52 -9.90
CA ARG A 7 -1.87 1.18 -8.82
C ARG A 7 -1.93 2.26 -7.74
N VAL A 8 -2.30 1.89 -6.53
CA VAL A 8 -2.39 2.82 -5.40
C VAL A 8 -1.23 2.62 -4.44
N ALA A 9 -0.68 3.73 -3.95
CA ALA A 9 0.21 3.76 -2.80
C ALA A 9 -0.53 4.30 -1.58
N ILE A 10 -0.34 3.65 -0.43
CA ILE A 10 -1.04 4.01 0.81
C ILE A 10 -0.01 4.45 1.85
N ALA A 11 -0.13 5.69 2.33
CA ALA A 11 0.61 6.19 3.49
C ALA A 11 -0.01 5.70 4.81
N GLY A 12 0.82 5.52 5.83
CA GLY A 12 0.36 5.04 7.15
C GLY A 12 -0.19 3.62 7.10
N ALA A 13 0.46 2.74 6.33
CA ALA A 13 0.01 1.37 6.06
C ALA A 13 -0.26 0.55 7.35
N GLY A 14 0.46 0.83 8.42
CA GLY A 14 0.31 0.18 9.72
C GLY A 14 -0.82 0.74 10.59
N GLY A 15 -1.33 1.93 10.27
CA GLY A 15 -2.40 2.63 10.97
C GLY A 15 -3.79 2.04 10.71
N ARG A 16 -4.79 2.51 11.48
CA ARG A 16 -6.17 2.02 11.35
C ARG A 16 -6.74 2.23 9.95
N MET A 17 -6.60 3.45 9.40
CA MET A 17 -7.09 3.76 8.06
C MET A 17 -6.26 3.11 6.96
N GLY A 18 -4.93 3.08 7.09
CA GLY A 18 -4.06 2.42 6.11
C GLY A 18 -4.43 0.97 5.88
N ARG A 19 -4.70 0.21 6.95
CA ARG A 19 -5.16 -1.19 6.85
C ARG A 19 -6.51 -1.31 6.13
N GLN A 20 -7.47 -0.42 6.40
CA GLN A 20 -8.76 -0.42 5.72
C GLN A 20 -8.63 -0.10 4.23
N LEU A 21 -7.76 0.87 3.89
CA LEU A 21 -7.48 1.23 2.50
C LEU A 21 -6.80 0.07 1.74
N ILE A 22 -5.88 -0.65 2.39
CA ILE A 22 -5.25 -1.84 1.80
C ILE A 22 -6.30 -2.91 1.51
N GLN A 23 -7.18 -3.21 2.47
CA GLN A 23 -8.27 -4.17 2.25
C GLN A 23 -9.20 -3.73 1.11
N ALA A 24 -9.56 -2.45 1.05
CA ALA A 24 -10.41 -1.92 0.00
C ALA A 24 -9.74 -2.00 -1.39
N ALA A 25 -8.45 -1.67 -1.48
CA ALA A 25 -7.69 -1.76 -2.73
C ALA A 25 -7.62 -3.20 -3.26
N LEU A 26 -7.49 -4.19 -2.38
CA LEU A 26 -7.42 -5.60 -2.75
C LEU A 26 -8.80 -6.19 -3.12
N ALA A 27 -9.89 -5.60 -2.64
CA ALA A 27 -11.25 -6.06 -2.91
C ALA A 27 -11.89 -5.44 -4.17
N LEU A 28 -11.27 -4.39 -4.73
CA LEU A 28 -11.83 -3.62 -5.84
C LEU A 28 -11.20 -4.05 -7.17
N GLU A 29 -12.05 -4.52 -8.10
CA GLU A 29 -11.62 -4.80 -9.47
C GLU A 29 -11.13 -3.51 -10.14
N GLY A 30 -10.00 -3.59 -10.85
CA GLY A 30 -9.38 -2.42 -11.48
C GLY A 30 -8.52 -1.57 -10.54
N VAL A 31 -8.27 -2.02 -9.31
CA VAL A 31 -7.27 -1.45 -8.41
C VAL A 31 -6.24 -2.50 -7.97
N GLN A 32 -4.99 -2.05 -7.81
CA GLN A 32 -3.88 -2.82 -7.25
C GLN A 32 -3.16 -2.04 -6.17
N LEU A 33 -2.74 -2.73 -5.10
CA LEU A 33 -1.79 -2.16 -4.15
C LEU A 33 -0.39 -2.14 -4.80
N GLY A 34 0.09 -0.94 -5.15
CA GLY A 34 1.41 -0.75 -5.75
C GLY A 34 2.50 -0.52 -4.70
N ALA A 35 2.21 0.26 -3.67
CA ALA A 35 3.15 0.52 -2.58
C ALA A 35 2.44 0.75 -1.25
N ALA A 36 3.17 0.55 -0.15
CA ALA A 36 2.70 0.80 1.19
C ALA A 36 3.80 1.52 1.98
N LEU A 37 3.47 2.66 2.57
CA LEU A 37 4.44 3.52 3.24
C LEU A 37 4.14 3.69 4.73
N GLU A 38 5.21 3.77 5.51
CA GLU A 38 5.24 4.15 6.91
C GLU A 38 6.34 5.17 7.16
N ARG A 39 6.27 5.84 8.32
CA ARG A 39 7.34 6.77 8.70
C ARG A 39 8.68 6.06 8.84
N GLU A 40 9.77 6.75 8.53
CA GLU A 40 11.11 6.26 8.79
C GLU A 40 11.28 5.89 10.28
N GLY A 41 11.95 4.76 10.54
CA GLY A 41 12.13 4.20 11.88
C GLY A 41 10.90 3.48 12.45
N SER A 42 9.82 3.32 11.68
CA SER A 42 8.71 2.44 12.06
C SER A 42 9.19 1.00 12.20
N SER A 43 8.72 0.28 13.23
CA SER A 43 9.00 -1.14 13.42
C SER A 43 8.32 -2.03 12.37
N LEU A 44 7.44 -1.45 11.55
CA LEU A 44 6.67 -2.17 10.52
C LEU A 44 7.39 -2.19 9.17
N LEU A 45 8.47 -1.42 9.00
CA LEU A 45 9.27 -1.44 7.78
C LEU A 45 9.76 -2.87 7.49
N GLY A 46 9.64 -3.30 6.23
CA GLY A 46 9.98 -4.67 5.83
C GLY A 46 8.84 -5.70 6.02
N SER A 47 7.73 -5.34 6.68
CA SER A 47 6.56 -6.22 6.79
C SER A 47 5.77 -6.25 5.49
N ASP A 48 5.00 -7.31 5.25
CA ASP A 48 4.04 -7.37 4.14
C ASP A 48 2.79 -6.54 4.47
N ALA A 49 2.42 -5.63 3.56
CA ALA A 49 1.28 -4.74 3.74
C ALA A 49 -0.06 -5.49 3.88
N GLY A 50 -0.23 -6.58 3.14
CA GLY A 50 -1.42 -7.42 3.21
C GLY A 50 -1.52 -8.18 4.52
N GLU A 51 -0.40 -8.69 5.06
CA GLU A 51 -0.37 -9.32 6.38
C GLU A 51 -0.75 -8.33 7.48
N LEU A 52 -0.22 -7.11 7.43
CA LEU A 52 -0.58 -6.04 8.38
C LEU A 52 -2.08 -5.68 8.31
N ALA A 53 -2.66 -5.75 7.12
CA ALA A 53 -4.07 -5.47 6.86
C ALA A 53 -4.98 -6.69 7.10
N GLY A 54 -4.44 -7.86 7.46
CA GLY A 54 -5.23 -9.08 7.64
C GLY A 54 -5.85 -9.61 6.34
N ALA A 55 -5.26 -9.28 5.19
CA ALA A 55 -5.71 -9.71 3.85
C ALA A 55 -4.86 -10.87 3.27
N GLY A 56 -3.92 -11.40 4.06
CA GLY A 56 -2.94 -12.38 3.60
C GLY A 56 -1.77 -11.72 2.88
N LYS A 57 -0.79 -12.53 2.45
CA LYS A 57 0.45 -12.03 1.85
C LYS A 57 0.20 -11.45 0.46
N THR A 58 0.62 -10.21 0.25
CA THR A 58 0.44 -9.47 -1.02
C THR A 58 1.71 -9.34 -1.84
N GLY A 59 2.88 -9.49 -1.21
CA GLY A 59 4.19 -9.21 -1.81
C GLY A 59 4.60 -7.75 -1.75
N VAL A 60 3.70 -6.84 -1.32
CA VAL A 60 4.01 -5.41 -1.17
C VAL A 60 4.65 -5.20 0.19
N THR A 61 5.95 -4.88 0.17
CA THR A 61 6.72 -4.61 1.39
C THR A 61 6.49 -3.17 1.83
N VAL A 62 6.28 -2.95 3.13
CA VAL A 62 6.18 -1.60 3.70
C VAL A 62 7.54 -0.91 3.69
N GLN A 63 7.60 0.27 3.08
CA GLN A 63 8.80 1.08 2.96
C GLN A 63 8.61 2.48 3.58
N SER A 64 9.70 3.23 3.73
CA SER A 64 9.66 4.62 4.21
C SER A 64 10.00 5.66 3.17
N SER A 65 10.56 5.25 2.01
CA SER A 65 11.01 6.17 0.97
C SER A 65 9.99 6.24 -0.15
N LEU A 66 9.36 7.41 -0.32
CA LEU A 66 8.49 7.67 -1.47
C LEU A 66 9.26 7.64 -2.79
N ASP A 67 10.50 8.15 -2.79
CA ASP A 67 11.36 8.15 -3.97
C ASP A 67 11.71 6.74 -4.46
N ALA A 68 11.78 5.77 -3.54
CA ALA A 68 12.08 4.38 -3.88
C ALA A 68 10.92 3.66 -4.58
N VAL A 69 9.68 4.15 -4.41
CA VAL A 69 8.45 3.50 -4.90
C VAL A 69 7.65 4.37 -5.86
N LYS A 70 8.17 5.54 -6.26
CA LYS A 70 7.45 6.53 -7.09
C LYS A 70 6.97 6.00 -8.44
N ASP A 71 7.63 4.96 -8.95
CA ASP A 71 7.30 4.34 -10.24
C ASP A 71 6.35 3.13 -10.08
N ASP A 72 6.04 2.74 -8.85
CA ASP A 72 5.22 1.55 -8.51
C ASP A 72 3.73 1.88 -8.36
N PHE A 73 3.35 3.16 -8.34
CA PHE A 73 1.97 3.59 -8.18
C PHE A 73 1.59 4.73 -9.13
N ASP A 74 0.30 4.90 -9.36
CA ASP A 74 -0.30 5.98 -10.15
C ASP A 74 -1.00 7.01 -9.26
N VAL A 75 -1.52 6.57 -8.10
CA VAL A 75 -2.23 7.41 -7.12
C VAL A 75 -1.64 7.20 -5.73
N PHE A 76 -1.39 8.29 -5.02
CA PHE A 76 -0.95 8.28 -3.62
C PHE A 76 -2.11 8.68 -2.70
N ILE A 77 -2.41 7.87 -1.69
CA ILE A 77 -3.50 8.08 -0.74
C ILE A 77 -2.90 8.30 0.66
N ASP A 78 -3.16 9.46 1.24
CA ASP A 78 -2.61 9.88 2.54
C ASP A 78 -3.70 10.28 3.53
N PHE A 79 -3.76 9.55 4.64
CA PHE A 79 -4.66 9.77 5.79
C PHE A 79 -3.87 9.70 7.11
N THR A 80 -2.59 10.10 7.08
CA THR A 80 -1.70 10.08 8.25
C THR A 80 -1.86 11.27 9.17
#